data_AF-A0A5E4L336-F1
#
_entry.id   AF-A0A5E4L336-F1
#
_cell.length_a   1.000
_cell.length_b   1.000
_cell.length_c   1.000
_cell.angle_alpha   90.00
_cell.angle_beta   90.00
_cell.angle_gamma   90.00
#
_symmetry.space_group_name_H-M   'P 1'
#
loop_
_entity.id
_entity.type
_entity.pdbx_description
1 polymer ?
#
loop_
_entity_poly.entity_id
_entity_poly.type
_entity_poly.pdbx_seq_one_letter_code
_entity_poly.pdbx_strand_id
1 'polypeptide(L)'
;MATIKSRKELFALLQAVCEDNREYYSRFGRWVRPQIKVLWLEVNEHYVTSTLGLSGAVHIDKDLFSLYYDEEFYWIDTGNRRIWQIFTFAQTKTALKALKSIFLSKKGVDRMWALESFMFKVQDEFRYSNRGLGIRFKDTLTSEEPRSNFSAKLWIGRSPSESQQRLYDVANETFSKSSIRFGKNWSDDDKKMSGELYELFSEGHMTVNTCDDIENFIELISYIKNTYLKELEVMEKERKKRPSFIETAFSEKINKEDFRRIAFSGIGDMHLWLEPYEIHDDLIRYSGVDTHTGDFLTLDFGDDYAYISNQVNGCMNVAPRFGTLSAHHLSSGVKIFFEGVPLFV
;
A
#
# COMPACT_ATOMS: atom_id res chain seq x y z
N MET A 1 25.43 -9.12 11.49
CA MET A 1 24.28 -9.25 12.43
C MET A 1 24.21 -10.67 12.94
N ALA A 2 23.79 -10.89 14.18
CA ALA A 2 23.52 -12.24 14.68
C ALA A 2 22.49 -12.94 13.79
N THR A 3 22.69 -14.23 13.50
CA THR A 3 21.76 -15.02 12.69
C THR A 3 20.46 -15.21 13.48
N ILE A 4 19.36 -14.66 12.96
CA ILE A 4 18.02 -14.83 13.53
C ILE A 4 17.54 -16.25 13.29
N LYS A 5 17.15 -16.95 14.36
CA LYS A 5 16.76 -18.37 14.36
C LYS A 5 15.29 -18.61 14.69
N SER A 6 14.53 -17.59 15.05
CA SER A 6 13.10 -17.72 15.32
C SER A 6 12.36 -16.40 15.14
N ARG A 7 11.02 -16.45 15.04
CA ARG A 7 10.17 -15.25 15.05
C ARG A 7 10.32 -14.44 16.35
N LYS A 8 10.51 -15.13 17.48
CA LYS A 8 10.78 -14.49 18.78
C LYS A 8 12.07 -13.67 18.73
N GLU A 9 13.14 -14.21 18.15
CA GLU A 9 14.41 -13.48 17.99
C GLU A 9 14.28 -12.30 17.03
N LEU A 10 13.51 -12.44 15.94
CA LEU A 10 13.22 -11.32 15.05
C LEU A 10 12.54 -10.17 15.81
N PHE A 11 11.46 -10.45 16.55
CA PHE A 11 10.74 -9.41 17.27
C PHE A 11 11.57 -8.80 18.41
N ALA A 12 12.42 -9.60 19.08
CA ALA A 12 13.38 -9.06 20.04
C ALA A 12 14.40 -8.10 19.38
N LEU A 13 14.85 -8.41 18.16
CA LEU A 13 15.71 -7.52 17.37
C LEU A 13 14.98 -6.24 16.95
N LEU A 14 13.72 -6.34 16.49
CA LEU A 14 12.92 -5.16 16.14
C LEU A 14 12.71 -4.26 17.37
N GLN A 15 12.37 -4.86 18.51
CA GLN A 15 12.23 -4.14 19.78
C GLN A 15 13.52 -3.43 20.19
N ALA A 16 14.67 -4.11 20.14
CA ALA A 16 15.95 -3.50 20.48
C ALA A 16 16.28 -2.30 19.56
N VAL A 17 15.96 -2.38 18.27
CA VAL A 17 16.15 -1.24 17.33
C VAL A 17 15.24 -0.07 17.68
N CYS A 18 14.00 -0.34 18.08
CA CYS A 18 13.07 0.69 18.54
C CYS A 18 13.57 1.39 19.82
N GLU A 19 14.02 0.61 20.82
CA GLU A 19 14.56 1.10 22.08
C GLU A 19 15.84 1.94 21.89
N ASP A 20 16.77 1.48 21.05
CA ASP A 20 17.99 2.20 20.66
C ASP A 20 17.66 3.56 20.01
N ASN A 21 16.74 3.57 19.03
CA ASN A 21 16.35 4.79 18.33
C ASN A 21 15.69 5.79 19.28
N ARG A 22 14.88 5.31 20.22
CA ARG A 22 14.27 6.13 21.27
C ARG A 22 15.32 6.78 22.16
N GLU A 23 16.24 5.99 22.71
CA GLU A 23 17.30 6.51 23.57
C GLU A 23 18.14 7.55 22.83
N TYR A 24 18.53 7.25 21.59
CA TYR A 24 19.36 8.16 20.80
C TYR A 24 18.63 9.47 20.48
N TYR A 25 17.37 9.39 20.02
CA TYR A 25 16.59 10.59 19.72
C TYR A 25 16.37 11.44 20.97
N SER A 26 16.18 10.83 22.15
CA SER A 26 16.02 11.55 23.41
C SER A 26 17.25 12.35 23.83
N ARG A 27 18.44 11.86 23.48
CA ARG A 27 19.72 12.48 23.84
C ARG A 27 20.19 13.50 22.81
N PHE A 28 19.91 13.26 21.53
CA PHE A 28 20.57 13.99 20.43
C PHE A 28 19.61 14.66 19.43
N GLY A 29 18.29 14.47 19.55
CA GLY A 29 17.29 15.07 18.67
C GLY A 29 17.37 14.61 17.21
N ARG A 30 18.07 13.51 16.93
CA ARG A 30 18.24 12.93 15.58
C ARG A 30 18.15 11.41 15.63
N TRP A 31 17.83 10.78 14.51
CA TRP A 31 17.81 9.32 14.35
C TRP A 31 19.19 8.84 13.87
N VAL A 32 19.68 7.71 14.39
CA VAL A 32 20.99 7.16 13.97
C VAL A 32 20.93 5.70 13.52
N ARG A 33 19.97 4.90 13.99
CA ARG A 33 19.80 3.54 13.46
C ARG A 33 18.90 3.54 12.22
N PRO A 34 19.05 2.53 11.36
CA PRO A 34 18.10 2.31 10.28
C PRO A 34 16.68 2.17 10.85
N GLN A 35 15.71 2.72 10.12
CA GLN A 35 14.30 2.60 10.45
C GLN A 35 13.77 1.24 10.01
N ILE A 36 12.86 0.67 10.80
CA ILE A 36 12.19 -0.57 10.40
C ILE A 36 11.29 -0.27 9.22
N LYS A 37 11.40 -1.08 8.17
CA LYS A 37 10.45 -1.12 7.06
C LYS A 37 9.63 -2.40 7.16
N VAL A 38 8.33 -2.24 7.04
CA VAL A 38 7.38 -3.35 6.90
C VAL A 38 6.78 -3.24 5.51
N LEU A 39 6.83 -4.29 4.71
CA LEU A 39 6.21 -4.35 3.40
C LEU A 39 5.16 -5.46 3.39
N TRP A 40 4.03 -5.22 2.74
CA TRP A 40 2.98 -6.20 2.55
C TRP A 40 2.86 -6.56 1.07
N LEU A 41 2.89 -7.86 0.80
CA LEU A 41 2.66 -8.41 -0.53
C LEU A 41 1.34 -9.15 -0.53
N GLU A 42 0.54 -8.90 -1.56
CA GLU A 42 -0.62 -9.70 -1.89
C GLU A 42 -0.15 -10.86 -2.79
N VAL A 43 -0.55 -12.08 -2.44
CA VAL A 43 -0.15 -13.32 -3.07
C VAL A 43 -1.39 -14.12 -3.45
N ASN A 44 -1.62 -14.27 -4.75
CA ASN A 44 -2.69 -15.10 -5.28
C ASN A 44 -2.28 -16.58 -5.24
N GLU A 45 -2.88 -17.33 -4.31
CA GLU A 45 -2.61 -18.75 -4.05
C GLU A 45 -2.84 -19.66 -5.27
N HIS A 46 -3.64 -19.23 -6.24
CA HIS A 46 -3.83 -19.99 -7.48
C HIS A 46 -2.56 -20.06 -8.33
N TYR A 47 -1.70 -19.04 -8.24
CA TYR A 47 -0.47 -18.92 -9.02
C TYR A 47 0.78 -19.21 -8.19
N VAL A 48 0.71 -18.97 -6.88
CA VAL A 48 1.83 -19.14 -5.94
C VAL A 48 1.54 -20.32 -5.02
N THR A 49 1.92 -21.52 -5.47
CA THR A 49 1.62 -22.80 -4.79
C THR A 49 2.74 -23.31 -3.88
N SER A 50 3.95 -22.77 -4.03
CA SER A 50 5.05 -22.95 -3.08
C SER A 50 5.43 -21.59 -2.53
N THR A 51 5.98 -21.55 -1.31
CA THR A 51 6.72 -20.37 -0.84
C THR A 51 7.68 -20.04 -1.96
N LEU A 52 7.40 -18.91 -2.65
CA LEU A 52 8.08 -18.39 -3.83
C LEU A 52 9.46 -19.00 -3.91
N GLY A 53 9.86 -19.54 -5.07
CA GLY A 53 11.24 -19.99 -5.33
C GLY A 53 12.23 -18.85 -5.09
N LEU A 54 12.46 -18.54 -3.83
CA LEU A 54 13.31 -17.50 -3.28
C LEU A 54 14.64 -18.19 -3.17
N SER A 55 15.27 -18.39 -4.32
CA SER A 55 16.63 -18.90 -4.38
C SER A 55 17.48 -18.09 -3.41
N GLY A 56 18.07 -18.74 -2.41
CA GLY A 56 18.88 -18.10 -1.37
C GLY A 56 18.13 -17.68 -0.11
N ALA A 57 16.81 -17.88 -0.01
CA ALA A 57 16.11 -17.74 1.26
C ALA A 57 16.41 -18.92 2.19
N VAL A 58 16.75 -18.61 3.43
CA VAL A 58 17.00 -19.55 4.52
C VAL A 58 15.74 -19.67 5.35
N HIS A 59 15.26 -20.90 5.56
CA HIS A 59 14.15 -21.18 6.46
C HIS A 59 14.58 -20.93 7.91
N ILE A 60 13.83 -20.10 8.63
CA ILE A 60 14.08 -19.75 10.04
C ILE A 60 13.12 -20.51 10.95
N ASP A 61 11.82 -20.46 10.64
CA ASP A 61 10.71 -21.02 11.40
C ASP A 61 9.60 -21.40 10.42
N LYS A 62 8.56 -22.14 10.85
CA LYS A 62 7.53 -22.77 10.00
C LYS A 62 7.15 -21.95 8.76
N ASP A 63 6.81 -20.68 8.96
CA ASP A 63 6.39 -19.75 7.92
C ASP A 63 7.24 -18.45 7.92
N LEU A 64 8.51 -18.52 8.34
CA LEU A 64 9.42 -17.38 8.39
C LEU A 64 10.75 -17.71 7.68
N PHE A 65 11.16 -16.82 6.79
CA PHE A 65 12.36 -16.96 5.99
C PHE A 65 13.27 -15.74 6.14
N SER A 66 14.58 -15.92 6.00
CA SER A 66 15.55 -14.83 5.86
C SER A 66 16.13 -14.85 4.44
N LEU A 67 16.23 -13.68 3.83
CA LEU A 67 16.90 -13.50 2.55
C LEU A 67 17.94 -12.39 2.69
N TYR A 68 19.16 -12.67 2.25
CA TYR A 68 20.21 -11.65 2.13
C TYR A 68 20.33 -11.23 0.68
N TYR A 69 20.14 -9.94 0.40
CA TYR A 69 20.11 -9.40 -0.95
C TYR A 69 20.56 -7.93 -0.97
N ASP A 70 21.42 -7.57 -1.92
CA ASP A 70 21.96 -6.19 -2.08
C ASP A 70 22.50 -5.63 -0.74
N GLU A 71 23.28 -6.46 -0.03
CA GLU A 71 23.88 -6.20 1.29
C GLU A 71 22.91 -6.05 2.48
N GLU A 72 21.63 -6.29 2.27
CA GLU A 72 20.58 -6.10 3.26
C GLU A 72 19.88 -7.42 3.64
N PHE A 73 19.36 -7.48 4.86
CA PHE A 73 18.54 -8.60 5.32
C PHE A 73 17.04 -8.30 5.16
N TYR A 74 16.32 -9.29 4.69
CA TYR A 74 14.87 -9.32 4.57
C TYR A 74 14.34 -10.52 5.34
N TRP A 75 13.39 -10.31 6.24
CA TRP A 75 12.68 -11.37 6.96
C TRP A 75 11.25 -11.46 6.45
N ILE A 76 10.89 -12.61 5.91
CA ILE A 76 9.67 -12.80 5.13
C ILE A 76 8.76 -13.75 5.91
N ASP A 77 7.68 -13.22 6.48
CA ASP A 77 6.64 -13.99 7.15
C ASP A 77 5.53 -14.34 6.14
N THR A 78 5.40 -15.63 5.86
CA THR A 78 4.41 -16.22 4.96
C THR A 78 3.31 -16.96 5.73
N GLY A 79 3.16 -16.71 7.04
CA GLY A 79 2.20 -17.41 7.90
C GLY A 79 0.74 -17.12 7.53
N ASN A 80 0.50 -16.01 6.82
CA ASN A 80 -0.73 -15.79 6.08
C ASN A 80 -0.50 -16.12 4.61
N ARG A 81 -1.35 -16.99 4.04
CA ARG A 81 -1.17 -17.49 2.68
C ARG A 81 -1.37 -16.43 1.60
N ARG A 82 -2.21 -15.42 1.87
CA ARG A 82 -2.58 -14.36 0.92
C ARG A 82 -1.79 -13.08 1.10
N ILE A 83 -1.50 -12.67 2.33
CA ILE A 83 -0.82 -11.41 2.62
C ILE A 83 0.49 -11.68 3.36
N TRP A 84 1.60 -11.60 2.64
CA TRP A 84 2.93 -11.82 3.22
C TRP A 84 3.47 -10.53 3.80
N GLN A 85 4.25 -10.65 4.88
CA GLN A 85 4.86 -9.51 5.56
C GLN A 85 6.38 -9.61 5.45
N ILE A 86 7.03 -8.53 5.03
CA ILE A 86 8.48 -8.47 4.91
C ILE A 86 9.00 -7.38 5.85
N PHE A 87 9.94 -7.75 6.70
CA PHE A 87 10.67 -6.82 7.57
C PHE A 87 12.07 -6.59 7.02
N THR A 88 12.54 -5.35 7.05
CA THR A 88 13.93 -5.02 6.73
C THR A 88 14.36 -3.73 7.40
N PHE A 89 15.67 -3.55 7.52
CA PHE A 89 16.29 -2.29 7.94
C PHE A 89 16.84 -1.49 6.76
N ALA A 90 16.73 -2.02 5.54
CA ALA A 90 17.15 -1.34 4.33
C ALA A 90 16.45 0.02 4.19
N GLN A 91 17.15 0.98 3.59
CA GLN A 91 16.55 2.25 3.19
C GLN A 91 15.37 2.01 2.24
N THR A 92 14.33 2.85 2.31
CA THR A 92 13.07 2.65 1.55
C THR A 92 13.33 2.42 0.05
N LYS A 93 14.24 3.19 -0.56
CA LYS A 93 14.58 3.04 -1.99
C LYS A 93 15.17 1.65 -2.29
N THR A 94 16.07 1.16 -1.44
CA THR A 94 16.70 -0.16 -1.55
C THR A 94 15.66 -1.27 -1.32
N ALA A 95 14.84 -1.15 -0.27
CA ALA A 95 13.77 -2.09 0.03
C ALA A 95 12.76 -2.23 -1.13
N LEU A 96 12.30 -1.11 -1.70
CA LEU A 96 11.35 -1.14 -2.81
C LEU A 96 11.97 -1.66 -4.11
N LYS A 97 13.26 -1.40 -4.35
CA LYS A 97 14.01 -1.98 -5.48
C LYS A 97 14.09 -3.50 -5.35
N ALA A 98 14.47 -4.00 -4.17
CA ALA A 98 14.51 -5.43 -3.86
C ALA A 98 13.13 -6.09 -3.99
N LEU A 99 12.08 -5.42 -3.47
CA LEU A 99 10.70 -5.89 -3.60
C LEU A 99 10.33 -6.12 -5.07
N LYS A 100 10.63 -5.13 -5.93
CA LYS A 100 10.36 -5.20 -7.37
C LYS A 100 11.12 -6.33 -8.05
N SER A 101 12.42 -6.49 -7.77
CA SER A 101 13.25 -7.50 -8.44
C SER A 101 12.94 -8.92 -8.00
N ILE A 102 12.69 -9.14 -6.71
CA ILE A 102 12.61 -10.49 -6.12
C ILE A 102 11.16 -11.03 -6.14
N PHE A 103 10.18 -10.15 -5.90
CA PHE A 103 8.81 -10.56 -5.62
C PHE A 103 7.84 -10.13 -6.71
N LEU A 104 7.75 -8.84 -7.02
CA LEU A 104 6.71 -8.29 -7.91
C LEU A 104 6.88 -8.66 -9.39
N SER A 105 8.02 -9.26 -9.76
CA SER A 105 8.24 -9.83 -11.09
C SER A 105 7.56 -11.20 -11.26
N LYS A 106 7.07 -11.79 -10.17
CA LYS A 106 6.48 -13.14 -10.18
C LYS A 106 4.98 -13.05 -10.38
N LYS A 107 4.48 -13.90 -11.28
CA LYS A 107 3.05 -14.05 -11.55
C LYS A 107 2.29 -14.34 -10.26
N GLY A 108 1.23 -13.58 -10.01
CA GLY A 108 0.41 -13.74 -8.80
C GLY A 108 0.98 -13.12 -7.52
N VAL A 109 2.07 -12.34 -7.57
CA VAL A 109 2.54 -11.50 -6.45
C VAL A 109 2.42 -10.01 -6.75
N ASP A 110 1.62 -9.29 -5.98
CA ASP A 110 1.40 -7.85 -6.12
C ASP A 110 1.66 -7.14 -4.78
N ARG A 111 1.61 -5.81 -4.78
CA ARG A 111 1.58 -5.00 -3.58
C ARG A 111 0.21 -5.08 -2.93
N MET A 112 0.19 -4.93 -1.61
CA MET A 112 -1.01 -4.45 -0.95
C MET A 112 -1.25 -2.98 -1.36
N TRP A 113 -2.30 -2.70 -2.11
CA TRP A 113 -2.63 -1.32 -2.50
C TRP A 113 -3.58 -0.71 -1.47
N ALA A 114 -3.08 0.22 -0.67
CA ALA A 114 -3.83 0.87 0.39
C ALA A 114 -4.47 2.16 -0.15
N LEU A 115 -5.80 2.16 -0.26
CA LEU A 115 -6.55 3.39 -0.53
C LEU A 115 -6.40 4.38 0.63
N GLU A 116 -6.62 5.65 0.32
CA GLU A 116 -6.58 6.73 1.30
C GLU A 116 -7.49 6.46 2.50
N SER A 117 -8.74 6.07 2.25
CA SER A 117 -9.71 5.73 3.29
C SER A 117 -9.23 4.58 4.17
N PHE A 118 -8.59 3.55 3.59
CA PHE A 118 -8.05 2.43 4.36
C PHE A 118 -6.89 2.88 5.27
N MET A 119 -6.02 3.76 4.76
CA MET A 119 -4.94 4.31 5.57
C MET A 119 -5.50 5.11 6.76
N PHE A 120 -6.49 5.96 6.54
CA PHE A 120 -7.13 6.72 7.63
C PHE A 120 -7.88 5.84 8.62
N LYS A 121 -8.58 4.79 8.16
CA LYS A 121 -9.17 3.77 9.03
C LYS A 121 -8.16 3.15 9.99
N VAL A 122 -6.98 2.79 9.48
CA VAL A 122 -5.88 2.23 10.30
C VAL A 122 -5.43 3.24 11.35
N GLN A 123 -5.30 4.52 10.97
CA GLN A 123 -4.96 5.58 11.92
C GLN A 123 -6.01 5.71 13.03
N ASP A 124 -7.29 5.72 12.66
CA ASP A 124 -8.42 5.99 13.56
C ASP A 124 -8.69 4.83 14.53
N GLU A 125 -8.56 3.57 14.08
CA GLU A 125 -8.71 2.37 14.91
C GLU A 125 -7.82 2.44 16.16
N PHE A 126 -6.57 2.83 15.99
CA PHE A 126 -5.59 2.93 17.06
C PHE A 126 -5.59 4.30 17.76
N ARG A 127 -6.53 5.18 17.40
CA ARG A 127 -6.67 6.55 17.90
C ARG A 127 -5.37 7.35 17.76
N TYR A 128 -4.63 7.13 16.68
CA TYR A 128 -3.41 7.87 16.43
C TYR A 128 -3.73 9.29 15.95
N SER A 129 -2.95 10.26 16.44
CA SER A 129 -3.03 11.61 15.91
C SER A 129 -2.36 11.68 14.55
N ASN A 130 -2.94 12.45 13.63
CA ASN A 130 -2.31 12.74 12.36
C ASN A 130 -1.05 13.60 12.57
N ARG A 131 0.01 13.29 11.83
CA ARG A 131 1.33 13.94 11.88
C ARG A 131 1.82 14.39 10.49
N GLY A 132 1.02 14.19 9.46
CA GLY A 132 1.33 14.63 8.12
C GLY A 132 0.81 13.73 7.02
N LEU A 133 0.97 14.20 5.79
CA LEU A 133 0.55 13.51 4.57
C LEU A 133 1.68 13.54 3.54
N GLY A 134 1.81 12.47 2.78
CA GLY A 134 2.54 12.46 1.52
C GLY A 134 1.55 12.63 0.38
N ILE A 135 1.69 13.70 -0.40
CA ILE A 135 0.87 13.92 -1.59
C ILE A 135 1.65 13.52 -2.84
N ARG A 136 0.94 12.92 -3.80
CA ARG A 136 1.53 12.53 -5.08
C ARG A 136 0.54 12.80 -6.19
N PHE A 137 1.03 13.46 -7.23
CA PHE A 137 0.40 13.51 -8.53
C PHE A 137 1.37 12.86 -9.50
N LYS A 138 0.91 11.80 -10.15
CA LYS A 138 1.68 11.13 -11.19
C LYS A 138 0.80 11.07 -12.40
N ASP A 139 1.08 11.93 -13.37
CA ASP A 139 0.38 11.90 -14.64
C ASP A 139 0.72 10.60 -15.39
N THR A 140 -0.01 9.55 -15.05
CA THR A 140 0.12 8.19 -15.55
C THR A 140 -0.93 7.83 -16.59
N LEU A 141 -1.92 8.70 -16.84
CA LEU A 141 -2.95 8.49 -17.85
C LEU A 141 -2.91 9.52 -19.00
N THR A 142 -2.05 10.54 -19.06
CA THR A 142 -1.92 11.39 -20.28
C THR A 142 -0.76 11.01 -21.21
N SER A 143 -0.86 11.38 -22.51
CA SER A 143 0.19 11.21 -23.54
C SER A 143 1.18 12.34 -23.57
N GLU A 144 0.79 13.50 -23.05
CA GLU A 144 1.50 14.73 -23.34
C GLU A 144 2.80 14.75 -22.52
N GLU A 145 3.95 14.84 -23.20
CA GLU A 145 5.19 15.20 -22.52
C GLU A 145 5.28 16.73 -22.39
N PRO A 146 5.69 17.26 -21.23
CA PRO A 146 6.23 16.52 -20.09
C PRO A 146 5.14 16.05 -19.11
N ARG A 147 5.21 14.76 -18.72
CA ARG A 147 4.41 14.19 -17.64
C ARG A 147 4.64 14.99 -16.36
N SER A 148 3.66 15.80 -15.96
CA SER A 148 3.75 16.55 -14.72
C SER A 148 3.73 15.55 -13.55
N ASN A 149 4.86 15.39 -12.89
CA ASN A 149 4.99 14.55 -11.71
C ASN A 149 5.30 15.45 -10.52
N PHE A 150 4.50 15.34 -9.47
CA PHE A 150 4.71 16.06 -8.25
C PHE A 150 4.60 15.11 -7.07
N SER A 151 5.53 15.23 -6.13
CA SER A 151 5.42 14.56 -4.84
C SER A 151 5.91 15.50 -3.76
N ALA A 152 5.13 15.66 -2.70
CA ALA A 152 5.52 16.43 -1.54
C ALA A 152 5.12 15.72 -0.25
N LYS A 153 5.81 16.06 0.83
CA LYS A 153 5.45 15.62 2.17
C LYS A 153 5.17 16.83 3.04
N LEU A 154 4.00 16.85 3.64
CA LEU A 154 3.54 17.89 4.56
C LEU A 154 3.54 17.27 5.95
N TRP A 155 4.60 17.53 6.73
CA TRP A 155 4.68 17.06 8.10
C TRP A 155 4.22 18.17 9.04
N ILE A 156 3.16 17.89 9.79
CA ILE A 156 2.66 18.82 10.80
C ILE A 156 3.32 18.50 12.13
N GLY A 157 3.85 19.55 12.76
CA GLY A 157 4.30 19.47 14.15
C GLY A 157 3.14 19.19 15.10
N ARG A 158 3.43 19.06 16.40
CA ARG A 158 2.41 18.78 17.42
C ARG A 158 1.41 19.92 17.62
N SER A 159 1.88 21.14 17.38
CA SER A 159 1.15 22.37 17.57
C SER A 159 1.34 23.19 16.30
N PRO A 160 0.69 22.80 15.19
CA PRO A 160 0.78 23.56 13.97
C PRO A 160 0.21 24.97 14.20
N SER A 161 0.80 25.98 13.56
CA SER A 161 0.15 27.28 13.50
C SER A 161 -1.19 27.16 12.74
N GLU A 162 -2.10 28.12 12.94
CA GLU A 162 -3.36 28.16 12.19
C GLU A 162 -3.15 28.16 10.67
N SER A 163 -2.08 28.80 10.18
CA SER A 163 -1.70 28.78 8.77
C SER A 163 -1.21 27.41 8.29
N GLN A 164 -0.45 26.70 9.12
CA GLN A 164 -0.01 25.32 8.82
C GLN A 164 -1.20 24.36 8.83
N GLN A 165 -2.13 24.52 9.77
CA GLN A 165 -3.35 23.72 9.81
C GLN A 165 -4.21 23.97 8.58
N ARG A 166 -4.44 25.24 8.19
CA ARG A 166 -5.18 25.56 6.96
C ARG A 166 -4.54 24.98 5.70
N LEU A 167 -3.21 25.07 5.56
CA LEU A 167 -2.52 24.46 4.42
C LEU A 167 -2.67 22.93 4.43
N TYR A 168 -2.59 22.31 5.60
CA TYR A 168 -2.80 20.88 5.77
C TYR A 168 -4.21 20.48 5.37
N ASP A 169 -5.24 21.19 5.86
CA ASP A 169 -6.64 20.89 5.58
C ASP A 169 -6.93 20.99 4.08
N VAL A 170 -6.48 22.08 3.44
CA VAL A 170 -6.58 22.24 1.98
C VAL A 170 -5.89 21.09 1.25
N ALA A 171 -4.68 20.71 1.66
CA ALA A 171 -3.96 19.62 1.03
C ALA A 171 -4.66 18.26 1.23
N ASN A 172 -5.25 18.07 2.41
CA ASN A 172 -6.02 16.88 2.77
C ASN A 172 -7.35 16.79 2.00
N GLU A 173 -7.95 17.91 1.60
CA GLU A 173 -9.18 17.92 0.81
C GLU A 173 -8.91 17.84 -0.69
N THR A 174 -7.80 18.43 -1.15
CA THR A 174 -7.57 18.67 -2.58
C THR A 174 -6.76 17.57 -3.27
N PHE A 175 -5.69 17.06 -2.64
CA PHE A 175 -4.75 16.16 -3.33
C PHE A 175 -4.99 14.70 -2.99
N SER A 176 -4.54 13.77 -3.83
CA SER A 176 -4.50 12.35 -3.44
C SER A 176 -3.32 12.05 -2.50
N LYS A 177 -3.52 11.07 -1.60
CA LYS A 177 -2.61 10.78 -0.49
C LYS A 177 -1.83 9.52 -0.83
N SER A 178 -0.55 9.70 -1.07
CA SER A 178 0.40 8.60 -1.29
C SER A 178 0.93 7.98 0.01
N SER A 179 0.88 8.74 1.11
CA SER A 179 1.15 8.24 2.46
C SER A 179 0.43 9.09 3.50
N ILE A 180 0.22 8.50 4.68
CA ILE A 180 -0.16 9.23 5.89
C ILE A 180 0.89 8.98 6.96
N ARG A 181 1.13 10.00 7.79
CA ARG A 181 2.01 9.91 8.94
C ARG A 181 1.17 10.07 10.20
N PHE A 182 1.33 9.17 11.16
CA PHE A 182 0.53 9.17 12.37
C PHE A 182 1.31 8.63 13.57
N GLY A 183 0.82 8.91 14.78
CA GLY A 183 1.43 8.39 16.00
C GLY A 183 0.90 8.99 17.30
N LYS A 184 1.35 8.43 18.43
CA LYS A 184 1.01 8.87 19.80
C LYS A 184 2.05 9.84 20.37
N ASN A 185 1.58 10.77 21.19
CA ASN A 185 2.44 11.54 22.07
C ASN A 185 2.78 10.73 23.33
N TRP A 186 3.88 11.06 24.00
CA TRP A 186 4.08 10.69 25.40
C TRP A 186 3.07 11.41 26.31
N SER A 187 2.61 10.70 27.33
CA SER A 187 1.79 11.24 28.40
C SER A 187 2.60 11.87 29.54
N ASP A 188 3.89 11.56 29.68
CA ASP A 188 4.69 12.04 30.82
C ASP A 188 5.94 12.86 30.41
N ASP A 189 6.10 13.97 31.14
CA ASP A 189 7.25 14.86 31.28
C ASP A 189 7.79 15.59 30.05
N ASP A 190 7.49 16.90 29.97
CA ASP A 190 8.25 18.08 29.45
C ASP A 190 9.08 18.01 28.16
N LYS A 191 9.28 16.83 27.58
CA LYS A 191 10.03 16.55 26.37
C LYS A 191 9.01 16.37 25.25
N LYS A 192 9.07 17.26 24.26
CA LYS A 192 8.23 17.23 23.05
C LYS A 192 8.62 16.05 22.11
N MET A 193 8.60 14.82 22.60
CA MET A 193 9.03 13.60 21.88
C MET A 193 7.88 12.65 21.55
N SER A 194 7.89 12.10 20.33
CA SER A 194 6.79 11.25 19.81
C SER A 194 7.12 9.82 20.16
N GLY A 195 6.30 9.22 21.03
CA GLY A 195 6.54 7.85 21.48
C GLY A 195 6.37 6.83 20.37
N GLU A 196 5.38 7.06 19.53
CA GLU A 196 5.16 6.26 18.34
C GLU A 196 5.02 7.18 17.14
N LEU A 197 5.62 6.78 16.02
CA LEU A 197 5.57 7.53 14.79
C LEU A 197 5.77 6.61 13.61
N TYR A 198 4.73 6.48 12.81
CA TYR A 198 4.69 5.62 11.65
C TYR A 198 4.35 6.44 10.40
N GLU A 199 4.81 5.98 9.25
CA GLU A 199 4.35 6.47 7.95
C GLU A 199 3.88 5.27 7.12
N LEU A 200 2.58 5.18 6.85
CA LEU A 200 1.97 4.15 6.02
C LEU A 200 1.80 4.70 4.60
N PHE A 201 2.21 3.92 3.60
CA PHE A 201 2.20 4.29 2.20
C PHE A 201 1.14 3.49 1.44
N SER A 202 0.51 4.15 0.48
CA SER A 202 -0.47 3.59 -0.47
C SER A 202 0.03 2.38 -1.25
N GLU A 203 1.35 2.25 -1.42
CA GLU A 203 2.00 1.12 -2.08
C GLU A 203 2.28 -0.09 -1.15
N GLY A 204 1.60 -0.18 -0.01
CA GLY A 204 1.66 -1.37 0.84
C GLY A 204 2.95 -1.52 1.62
N HIS A 205 3.51 -0.41 2.10
CA HIS A 205 4.63 -0.46 3.03
C HIS A 205 4.50 0.59 4.12
N MET A 206 5.20 0.37 5.21
CA MET A 206 5.25 1.28 6.35
C MET A 206 6.70 1.51 6.77
N THR A 207 7.00 2.76 7.12
CA THR A 207 8.21 3.12 7.83
C THR A 207 7.89 3.33 9.30
N VAL A 208 8.63 2.66 10.18
CA VAL A 208 8.59 2.89 11.63
C VAL A 208 9.70 3.85 12.00
N ASN A 209 9.34 5.07 12.38
CA ASN A 209 10.29 6.07 12.87
C ASN A 209 10.56 5.86 14.36
N THR A 210 9.50 5.71 15.15
CA THR A 210 9.55 5.35 16.58
C THR A 210 8.43 4.39 16.94
N CYS A 211 8.70 3.55 17.93
CA CYS A 211 7.77 2.61 18.52
C CYS A 211 8.25 2.37 19.95
N ASP A 212 7.40 2.65 20.93
CA ASP A 212 7.73 2.40 22.35
C ASP A 212 7.13 1.11 22.88
N ASP A 213 6.12 0.59 22.19
CA ASP A 213 5.41 -0.61 22.52
C ASP A 213 5.42 -1.54 21.30
N ILE A 214 6.26 -2.57 21.39
CA ILE A 214 6.41 -3.57 20.33
C ILE A 214 5.13 -4.40 20.17
N GLU A 215 4.36 -4.61 21.24
CA GLU A 215 3.11 -5.36 21.19
C GLU A 215 2.05 -4.57 20.42
N ASN A 216 1.90 -3.27 20.71
CA ASN A 216 1.03 -2.37 19.95
C ASN A 216 1.49 -2.25 18.47
N PHE A 217 2.79 -2.26 18.19
CA PHE A 217 3.30 -2.30 16.82
C PHE A 217 2.94 -3.62 16.11
N ILE A 218 3.09 -4.77 16.78
CA ILE A 218 2.71 -6.08 16.23
C ILE A 218 1.20 -6.15 15.98
N GLU A 219 0.40 -5.57 16.88
CA GLU A 219 -1.05 -5.45 16.73
C GLU A 219 -1.39 -4.59 15.51
N LEU A 220 -0.77 -3.43 15.35
CA LEU A 220 -0.95 -2.53 14.21
C LEU A 220 -0.67 -3.23 12.86
N ILE A 221 0.49 -3.87 12.72
CA ILE A 221 0.83 -4.55 11.45
C ILE A 221 -0.06 -5.76 11.17
N SER A 222 -0.59 -6.40 12.23
CA SER A 222 -1.53 -7.50 12.12
C SER A 222 -2.92 -7.00 11.72
N TYR A 223 -3.37 -5.87 12.29
CA TYR A 223 -4.62 -5.22 11.91
C TYR A 223 -4.60 -4.82 10.43
N ILE A 224 -3.56 -4.13 9.97
CA ILE A 224 -3.39 -3.74 8.57
C ILE A 224 -3.55 -4.96 7.64
N LYS A 225 -2.80 -6.03 7.92
CA LYS A 225 -2.87 -7.29 7.15
C LYS A 225 -4.28 -7.90 7.16
N ASN A 226 -4.86 -8.08 8.33
CA ASN A 226 -6.09 -8.85 8.50
C ASN A 226 -7.31 -8.09 7.98
N THR A 227 -7.36 -6.77 8.18
CA THR A 227 -8.45 -5.92 7.69
C THR A 227 -8.49 -5.92 6.17
N TYR A 228 -7.33 -5.79 5.52
CA TYR A 228 -7.23 -5.85 4.06
C TYR A 228 -7.62 -7.21 3.50
N LEU A 229 -7.12 -8.29 4.11
CA LEU A 229 -7.47 -9.65 3.71
C LEU A 229 -8.98 -9.87 3.78
N LYS A 230 -9.62 -9.43 4.87
CA LYS A 230 -11.07 -9.57 5.05
C LYS A 230 -11.84 -8.89 3.91
N GLU A 231 -11.41 -7.72 3.47
CA GLU A 231 -12.08 -6.99 2.38
C GLU A 231 -11.87 -7.68 1.02
N LEU A 232 -10.68 -8.25 0.76
CA LEU A 232 -10.45 -9.13 -0.40
C LEU A 232 -11.36 -10.37 -0.36
N GLU A 233 -11.45 -11.04 0.78
CA GLU A 233 -12.27 -12.24 0.97
C GLU A 233 -13.77 -11.96 0.76
N VAL A 234 -14.26 -10.80 1.20
CA VAL A 234 -15.63 -10.35 0.95
C VAL A 234 -15.88 -10.26 -0.57
N MET A 235 -15.01 -9.58 -1.30
CA MET A 235 -15.14 -9.45 -2.76
C MET A 235 -15.07 -10.81 -3.46
N GLU A 236 -14.13 -11.67 -3.08
CA GLU A 236 -13.96 -13.00 -3.68
C GLU A 236 -15.15 -13.93 -3.41
N LYS A 237 -15.66 -13.93 -2.18
CA LYS A 237 -16.81 -14.76 -1.77
C LYS A 237 -18.06 -14.39 -2.55
N GLU A 238 -18.33 -13.11 -2.71
CA GLU A 238 -19.53 -12.65 -3.39
C GLU A 238 -19.43 -12.82 -4.92
N ARG A 239 -18.26 -12.55 -5.53
CA ARG A 239 -18.00 -12.85 -6.96
C ARG A 239 -18.31 -14.31 -7.32
N LYS A 240 -18.05 -15.26 -6.41
CA LYS A 240 -18.34 -16.69 -6.65
C LYS A 240 -19.84 -17.00 -6.73
N LYS A 241 -20.71 -16.14 -6.20
CA LYS A 241 -22.16 -16.40 -6.16
C LYS A 241 -22.88 -15.92 -7.43
N ARG A 242 -22.44 -14.79 -7.99
CA ARG A 242 -23.04 -14.18 -9.18
C ARG A 242 -22.02 -13.33 -9.93
N PRO A 243 -22.23 -13.04 -11.23
CA PRO A 243 -21.48 -12.01 -11.92
C PRO A 243 -21.66 -10.68 -11.17
N SER A 244 -20.64 -10.27 -10.42
CA SER A 244 -20.60 -9.01 -9.69
C SER A 244 -19.46 -8.16 -10.23
N PHE A 245 -19.67 -6.85 -10.17
CA PHE A 245 -18.70 -5.83 -10.56
C PHE A 245 -18.26 -5.06 -9.33
N ILE A 246 -17.00 -4.64 -9.36
CA ILE A 246 -16.46 -3.67 -8.42
C ILE A 246 -16.61 -2.31 -9.04
N GLU A 247 -17.30 -1.42 -8.35
CA GLU A 247 -17.45 -0.04 -8.74
C GLU A 247 -16.31 0.79 -8.16
N THR A 248 -15.71 1.62 -8.99
CA THR A 248 -14.76 2.64 -8.60
C THR A 248 -15.37 3.99 -8.96
N ALA A 249 -15.57 4.86 -7.98
CA ALA A 249 -16.07 6.21 -8.19
C ALA A 249 -14.93 7.22 -8.06
N PHE A 250 -14.82 8.09 -9.06
CA PHE A 250 -13.81 9.14 -9.14
C PHE A 250 -14.40 10.47 -8.69
N SER A 251 -13.66 11.22 -7.87
CA SER A 251 -14.12 12.57 -7.45
C SER A 251 -13.93 13.61 -8.56
N GLU A 252 -13.13 13.30 -9.57
CA GLU A 252 -12.82 14.16 -10.73
C GLU A 252 -12.96 13.34 -12.00
N LYS A 253 -13.30 14.00 -13.12
CA LYS A 253 -13.46 13.32 -14.40
C LYS A 253 -12.13 12.84 -14.96
N ILE A 254 -12.10 11.61 -15.49
CA ILE A 254 -10.95 11.09 -16.22
C ILE A 254 -11.11 11.38 -17.71
N ASN A 255 -10.04 11.83 -18.37
CA ASN A 255 -10.02 11.89 -19.82
C ASN A 255 -10.00 10.45 -20.39
N LYS A 256 -11.12 10.04 -21.02
CA LYS A 256 -11.31 8.69 -21.55
C LYS A 256 -10.34 8.32 -22.67
N GLU A 257 -9.92 9.28 -23.50
CA GLU A 257 -8.97 9.07 -24.60
C GLU A 257 -7.55 8.78 -24.07
N ASP A 258 -7.21 9.51 -23.02
CA ASP A 258 -5.98 9.39 -22.27
C ASP A 258 -5.86 8.02 -21.58
N PHE A 259 -6.93 7.64 -20.88
CA PHE A 259 -7.07 6.30 -20.31
C PHE A 259 -6.97 5.20 -21.39
N ARG A 260 -7.72 5.33 -22.50
CA ARG A 260 -7.78 4.33 -23.59
C ARG A 260 -6.38 3.97 -24.08
N ARG A 261 -5.55 4.97 -24.36
CA ARG A 261 -4.20 4.75 -24.90
C ARG A 261 -3.29 4.00 -23.93
N ILE A 262 -3.35 4.32 -22.64
CA ILE A 262 -2.49 3.69 -21.63
C ILE A 262 -2.97 2.29 -21.30
N ALA A 263 -4.27 2.12 -21.12
CA ALA A 263 -4.89 0.82 -20.92
C ALA A 263 -4.64 -0.14 -22.10
N PHE A 264 -4.71 0.36 -23.35
CA PHE A 264 -4.40 -0.44 -24.54
C PHE A 264 -2.93 -0.86 -24.62
N SER A 265 -2.01 -0.01 -24.16
CA SER A 265 -0.58 -0.29 -24.24
C SER A 265 -0.08 -1.31 -23.21
N GLY A 266 -0.86 -1.60 -22.16
CA GLY A 266 -0.38 -2.43 -21.05
C GLY A 266 0.76 -1.79 -20.24
N ILE A 267 1.05 -0.50 -20.43
CA ILE A 267 2.19 0.18 -19.84
C ILE A 267 1.79 0.78 -18.49
N GLY A 268 2.64 0.56 -17.48
CA GLY A 268 2.55 1.24 -16.19
C GLY A 268 2.28 0.29 -15.02
N ASP A 269 2.00 0.88 -13.86
CA ASP A 269 1.85 0.14 -12.60
C ASP A 269 0.43 -0.47 -12.45
N MET A 270 -0.51 -0.18 -13.36
CA MET A 270 -1.88 -0.71 -13.33
C MET A 270 -1.97 -2.20 -13.69
N HIS A 271 -0.98 -2.71 -14.44
CA HIS A 271 -0.94 -4.09 -14.91
C HIS A 271 -2.18 -4.51 -15.72
N LEU A 272 -2.81 -3.60 -16.47
CA LEU A 272 -3.98 -3.89 -17.30
C LEU A 272 -3.63 -3.76 -18.78
N TRP A 273 -3.95 -4.78 -19.58
CA TRP A 273 -3.93 -4.70 -21.03
C TRP A 273 -5.36 -4.84 -21.56
N LEU A 274 -5.93 -3.73 -22.05
CA LEU A 274 -7.36 -3.61 -22.35
C LEU A 274 -7.61 -3.25 -23.82
N GLU A 275 -8.50 -3.97 -24.48
CA GLU A 275 -8.98 -3.67 -25.84
C GLU A 275 -10.42 -3.16 -25.78
N PRO A 276 -10.72 -1.94 -26.30
CA PRO A 276 -12.08 -1.44 -26.36
C PRO A 276 -12.88 -2.25 -27.39
N TYR A 277 -14.08 -2.72 -27.00
CA TYR A 277 -14.97 -3.44 -27.91
C TYR A 277 -16.31 -2.72 -28.15
N GLU A 278 -16.62 -1.72 -27.32
CA GLU A 278 -17.83 -0.91 -27.45
C GLU A 278 -17.54 0.51 -26.96
N ILE A 279 -17.92 1.52 -27.76
CA ILE A 279 -17.66 2.93 -27.48
C ILE A 279 -18.97 3.68 -27.64
N HIS A 280 -19.43 4.31 -26.57
CA HIS A 280 -20.54 5.26 -26.51
C HIS A 280 -20.02 6.63 -26.04
N ASP A 281 -20.86 7.66 -26.15
CA ASP A 281 -20.47 9.03 -25.78
C ASP A 281 -20.06 9.15 -24.31
N ASP A 282 -20.71 8.41 -23.42
CA ASP A 282 -20.54 8.44 -21.97
C ASP A 282 -19.79 7.23 -21.41
N LEU A 283 -19.66 6.15 -22.18
CA LEU A 283 -19.13 4.86 -21.71
C LEU A 283 -18.21 4.20 -22.75
N ILE A 284 -17.05 3.71 -22.30
CA ILE A 284 -16.22 2.80 -23.10
C ILE A 284 -16.14 1.46 -22.38
N ARG A 285 -16.44 0.37 -23.10
CA ARG A 285 -16.28 -0.99 -22.59
C ARG A 285 -15.03 -1.64 -23.14
N TYR A 286 -14.29 -2.26 -22.23
CA TYR A 286 -13.05 -2.95 -22.51
C TYR A 286 -13.14 -4.43 -22.13
N SER A 287 -12.49 -5.26 -22.93
CA SER A 287 -12.15 -6.64 -22.60
C SER A 287 -10.63 -6.72 -22.55
N GLY A 288 -10.08 -7.45 -21.59
CA GLY A 288 -8.64 -7.47 -21.45
C GLY A 288 -8.15 -8.43 -20.39
N VAL A 289 -6.90 -8.21 -20.00
CA VAL A 289 -6.15 -9.11 -19.13
C VAL A 289 -5.47 -8.32 -18.02
N ASP A 290 -5.58 -8.82 -16.79
CA ASP A 290 -4.68 -8.43 -15.71
C ASP A 290 -3.31 -9.08 -15.96
N THR A 291 -2.34 -8.31 -16.44
CA THR A 291 -1.00 -8.78 -16.81
C THR A 291 -0.20 -9.35 -15.62
N HIS A 292 -0.60 -9.06 -14.38
CA HIS A 292 0.02 -9.64 -13.18
C HIS A 292 -0.36 -11.12 -12.96
N THR A 293 -1.56 -11.53 -13.37
CA THR A 293 -2.01 -12.93 -13.30
C THR A 293 -2.32 -13.59 -14.65
N GLY A 294 -2.35 -12.83 -15.72
CA GLY A 294 -2.84 -13.29 -17.03
C GLY A 294 -4.33 -13.64 -17.05
N ASP A 295 -5.12 -13.20 -16.06
CA ASP A 295 -6.56 -13.48 -16.02
C ASP A 295 -7.36 -12.47 -16.84
N PHE A 296 -8.42 -12.95 -17.48
CA PHE A 296 -9.35 -12.08 -18.20
C PHE A 296 -10.23 -11.26 -17.27
N LEU A 297 -10.50 -10.03 -17.69
CA LEU A 297 -11.43 -9.11 -17.04
C LEU A 297 -12.12 -8.21 -18.06
N THR A 298 -13.24 -7.63 -17.64
CA THR A 298 -13.91 -6.55 -18.36
C THR A 298 -13.88 -5.28 -17.52
N LEU A 299 -13.83 -4.14 -18.20
CA LEU A 299 -13.89 -2.82 -17.59
C LEU A 299 -14.89 -1.96 -18.35
N ASP A 300 -15.92 -1.50 -17.66
CA ASP A 300 -16.85 -0.49 -18.16
C ASP A 300 -16.42 0.85 -17.57
N PHE A 301 -16.02 1.81 -18.41
CA PHE A 301 -15.36 3.04 -17.98
C PHE A 301 -16.15 4.27 -18.43
N GLY A 302 -16.67 5.01 -17.46
CA GLY A 302 -17.36 6.29 -17.66
C GLY A 302 -16.47 7.49 -17.38
N ASP A 303 -17.08 8.67 -17.31
CA ASP A 303 -16.36 9.92 -17.00
C ASP A 303 -15.86 9.96 -15.55
N ASP A 304 -16.68 9.51 -14.60
CA ASP A 304 -16.50 9.62 -13.15
C ASP A 304 -16.68 8.28 -12.42
N TYR A 305 -16.79 7.17 -13.17
CA TYR A 305 -16.88 5.83 -12.60
C TYR A 305 -16.20 4.77 -13.47
N ALA A 306 -15.92 3.62 -12.88
CA ALA A 306 -15.56 2.42 -13.59
C ALA A 306 -16.12 1.16 -12.91
N TYR A 307 -16.52 0.17 -13.70
CA TYR A 307 -16.93 -1.15 -13.22
C TYR A 307 -15.95 -2.21 -13.68
N ILE A 308 -15.26 -2.86 -12.75
CA ILE A 308 -14.32 -3.96 -13.02
C ILE A 308 -15.02 -5.28 -12.75
N SER A 309 -15.00 -6.20 -13.72
CA SER A 309 -15.43 -7.58 -13.50
C SER A 309 -14.31 -8.55 -13.88
N ASN A 310 -13.86 -9.34 -12.91
CA ASN A 310 -12.86 -10.38 -13.11
C ASN A 310 -13.53 -11.75 -13.24
N GLN A 311 -12.91 -12.65 -14.00
CA GLN A 311 -13.28 -14.08 -13.94
C GLN A 311 -13.11 -14.66 -12.53
N VAL A 312 -13.75 -15.80 -12.25
CA VAL A 312 -13.85 -16.42 -10.91
C VAL A 312 -12.49 -16.65 -10.23
N ASN A 313 -11.42 -16.85 -11.00
CA ASN A 313 -10.05 -17.08 -10.50
C ASN A 313 -9.16 -15.83 -10.56
N GLY A 314 -9.65 -14.72 -11.12
CA GLY A 314 -8.92 -13.47 -11.26
C GLY A 314 -8.50 -12.88 -9.92
N CYS A 315 -7.40 -12.13 -9.89
CA CYS A 315 -6.94 -11.48 -8.68
C CYS A 315 -7.85 -10.31 -8.28
N MET A 316 -8.47 -10.35 -7.10
CA MET A 316 -9.29 -9.22 -6.62
C MET A 316 -8.47 -8.01 -6.20
N ASN A 317 -7.15 -8.15 -6.07
CA ASN A 317 -6.24 -7.04 -5.81
C ASN A 317 -6.17 -6.02 -6.96
N VAL A 318 -6.67 -6.36 -8.15
CA VAL A 318 -6.80 -5.42 -9.27
C VAL A 318 -7.62 -4.19 -8.89
N ALA A 319 -8.66 -4.36 -8.05
CA ALA A 319 -9.55 -3.27 -7.68
C ALA A 319 -8.86 -2.24 -6.79
N PRO A 320 -8.26 -2.61 -5.63
CA PRO A 320 -7.53 -1.64 -4.84
C PRO A 320 -6.33 -1.07 -5.60
N ARG A 321 -5.65 -1.85 -6.46
CA ARG A 321 -4.60 -1.34 -7.36
C ARG A 321 -5.12 -0.24 -8.28
N PHE A 322 -6.21 -0.51 -8.99
CA PHE A 322 -6.84 0.44 -9.90
C PHE A 322 -7.29 1.70 -9.16
N GLY A 323 -7.98 1.56 -8.03
CA GLY A 323 -8.45 2.69 -7.24
C GLY A 323 -7.30 3.58 -6.74
N THR A 324 -6.25 2.99 -6.16
CA THR A 324 -5.08 3.74 -5.68
C THR A 324 -4.32 4.45 -6.80
N LEU A 325 -4.13 3.80 -7.96
CA LEU A 325 -3.39 4.40 -9.07
C LEU A 325 -4.21 5.49 -9.78
N SER A 326 -5.52 5.30 -9.93
CA SER A 326 -6.43 6.31 -10.46
C SER A 326 -6.46 7.55 -9.56
N ALA A 327 -6.46 7.38 -8.23
CA ALA A 327 -6.36 8.50 -7.29
C ALA A 327 -5.08 9.33 -7.51
N HIS A 328 -3.93 8.68 -7.67
CA HIS A 328 -2.66 9.36 -7.95
C HIS A 328 -2.63 10.06 -9.30
N HIS A 329 -3.33 9.52 -10.31
CA HIS A 329 -3.43 10.15 -11.61
C HIS A 329 -4.31 11.40 -11.56
N LEU A 330 -5.48 11.32 -10.93
CA LEU A 330 -6.39 12.45 -10.83
C LEU A 330 -5.98 13.49 -9.80
N SER A 331 -5.05 13.12 -8.90
CA SER A 331 -4.81 13.83 -7.66
C SER A 331 -6.11 14.09 -6.87
N SER A 332 -7.03 13.13 -6.87
CA SER A 332 -8.32 13.26 -6.21
C SER A 332 -8.70 11.99 -5.46
N GLY A 333 -9.76 12.07 -4.66
CA GLY A 333 -10.28 10.94 -3.92
C GLY A 333 -10.90 9.90 -4.85
N VAL A 334 -10.66 8.62 -4.56
CA VAL A 334 -11.29 7.49 -5.23
C VAL A 334 -11.91 6.59 -4.17
N LYS A 335 -13.13 6.14 -4.44
CA LYS A 335 -13.85 5.20 -3.57
C LYS A 335 -14.11 3.92 -4.34
N ILE A 336 -14.02 2.80 -3.64
CA ILE A 336 -14.36 1.49 -4.19
C ILE A 336 -15.59 0.98 -3.49
N PHE A 337 -16.54 0.46 -4.26
CA PHE A 337 -17.75 -0.14 -3.77
C PHE A 337 -17.90 -1.54 -4.36
N PHE A 338 -18.54 -2.39 -3.58
CA PHE A 338 -19.04 -3.67 -4.05
C PHE A 338 -20.51 -3.77 -3.68
N GLU A 339 -21.38 -3.83 -4.68
CA GLU A 339 -22.85 -3.85 -4.50
C GLU A 339 -23.36 -2.68 -3.63
N GLY A 340 -22.79 -1.48 -3.82
CA GLY A 340 -23.12 -0.28 -3.06
C GLY A 340 -22.51 -0.20 -1.66
N VAL A 341 -21.82 -1.24 -1.20
CA VAL A 341 -21.10 -1.23 0.09
C VAL A 341 -19.69 -0.72 -0.15
N PRO A 342 -19.26 0.35 0.55
CA PRO A 342 -17.90 0.85 0.42
C PRO A 342 -16.90 -0.17 0.99
N LEU A 343 -15.81 -0.36 0.26
CA LEU A 343 -14.68 -1.22 0.64
C LEU A 343 -13.45 -0.37 0.88
N PHE A 344 -12.50 -0.89 1.68
CA PHE A 344 -11.27 -0.17 2.02
C PHE A 344 -11.57 1.17 2.70
N VAL A 345 -12.63 1.23 3.52
CA VAL A 345 -13.08 2.41 4.28
C VAL A 345 -13.08 2.20 5.78
#